data_AF-A0A2V9QAW5-F1
#
_entry.id   AF-A0A2V9QAW5-F1
#
_cell.length_a   1.000
_cell.length_b   1.000
_cell.length_c   1.000
_cell.angle_alpha   90.00
_cell.angle_beta   90.00
_cell.angle_gamma   90.00
#
_symmetry.space_group_name_H-M   'P 1'
#
loop_
_entity.id
_entity.type
_entity.pdbx_description
1 polymer ?
#
loop_
_entity_poly.entity_id
_entity_poly.type
_entity_poly.pdbx_seq_one_letter_code
_entity_poly.pdbx_strand_id
1 'polypeptide(L)'
;TFLGNMPRWADMIIGGWKTNGIWRIADGRPLPFFLDDGGQPLPTYGAQRPNIVGTPKRNHGSDWVDNYFVDNNVFQRPAPFALGNAPRTVGSVRSPWSFTADLSVGKQFRIREEMNFEFRVEAKNALNHPVFGTPDTNVGDDTFGTIGYTAIGPREVQLGFKFNF
;
A
#
# COMPACT_ATOMS: atom_id res chain seq x y z
N THR A 1 -12.85 -33.29 -20.87
CA THR A 1 -12.91 -31.94 -21.46
C THR A 1 -14.26 -31.34 -21.14
N PHE A 2 -14.32 -30.20 -20.45
CA PHE A 2 -15.59 -29.54 -20.17
C PHE A 2 -16.25 -29.18 -21.52
N LEU A 3 -17.47 -29.67 -21.76
CA LEU A 3 -18.39 -29.33 -22.85
C LEU A 3 -18.09 -29.89 -24.27
N GLY A 4 -18.16 -31.22 -24.44
CA GLY A 4 -17.88 -31.92 -25.71
C GLY A 4 -18.87 -31.72 -26.89
N ASN A 5 -19.93 -30.91 -26.75
CA ASN A 5 -20.96 -30.71 -27.78
C ASN A 5 -21.28 -29.23 -28.08
N MET A 6 -20.36 -28.32 -27.75
CA MET A 6 -20.58 -26.89 -27.95
C MET A 6 -20.32 -26.52 -29.43
N PRO A 7 -21.25 -25.81 -30.11
CA PRO A 7 -21.04 -25.38 -31.49
C PRO A 7 -19.85 -24.41 -31.57
N ARG A 8 -19.08 -24.45 -32.68
CA ARG A 8 -17.79 -23.73 -32.81
C ARG A 8 -17.85 -22.24 -32.45
N TRP A 9 -18.97 -21.57 -32.74
CA TRP A 9 -19.17 -20.16 -32.38
C TRP A 9 -19.24 -19.94 -30.87
N ALA A 10 -19.83 -20.87 -30.13
CA ALA A 10 -19.94 -20.82 -28.67
C ALA A 10 -18.59 -21.18 -28.01
N ASP A 11 -17.82 -22.12 -28.56
CA ASP A 11 -16.44 -22.36 -28.13
C ASP A 11 -15.54 -21.15 -28.40
N MET A 12 -15.75 -20.44 -29.52
CA MET A 12 -15.04 -19.20 -29.83
C MET A 12 -15.35 -18.06 -28.84
N ILE A 13 -16.50 -18.08 -28.16
CA ILE A 13 -16.89 -17.08 -27.15
C ILE A 13 -16.51 -17.52 -25.73
N ILE A 14 -16.66 -18.80 -25.40
CA ILE A 14 -16.57 -19.34 -24.04
C ILE A 14 -15.25 -20.09 -23.78
N GLY A 15 -14.65 -20.69 -24.80
CA GLY A 15 -13.37 -21.42 -24.70
C GLY A 15 -12.15 -20.50 -24.61
N GLY A 16 -11.04 -21.03 -24.10
CA GLY A 16 -9.71 -20.40 -24.20
C GLY A 16 -9.43 -19.22 -23.26
N TRP A 17 -10.32 -18.91 -22.31
CA TRP A 17 -10.07 -17.90 -21.28
C TRP A 17 -9.06 -18.40 -20.23
N LYS A 18 -8.13 -17.53 -19.86
CA LYS A 18 -7.16 -17.72 -18.79
C LYS A 18 -7.25 -16.52 -17.84
N THR A 19 -7.34 -16.78 -16.55
CA THR A 19 -7.39 -15.75 -15.51
C THR A 19 -6.18 -15.90 -14.59
N ASN A 20 -5.66 -14.78 -14.11
CA ASN A 20 -4.67 -14.74 -13.03
C ASN A 20 -5.06 -13.67 -12.03
N GLY A 21 -4.76 -13.89 -10.75
CA GLY A 21 -5.07 -12.94 -9.69
C GLY A 21 -4.06 -13.01 -8.56
N ILE A 22 -3.64 -11.86 -8.06
CA ILE A 22 -2.77 -11.71 -6.89
C ILE A 22 -3.50 -10.83 -5.88
N TRP A 23 -3.64 -11.34 -4.66
CA TRP A 23 -4.18 -10.59 -3.53
C TRP A 23 -3.07 -10.35 -2.52
N ARG A 24 -2.90 -9.11 -2.07
CA ARG A 24 -1.95 -8.76 -1.03
C ARG A 24 -2.66 -8.06 0.11
N ILE A 25 -2.51 -8.59 1.31
CA ILE A 25 -3.06 -8.02 2.54
C ILE A 25 -1.90 -7.86 3.53
N ALA A 26 -1.78 -6.70 4.16
CA ALA A 26 -0.82 -6.46 5.23
C ALA A 26 -1.44 -5.54 6.31
N ASP A 27 -1.20 -5.82 7.58
CA ASP A 27 -1.78 -5.05 8.70
C ASP A 27 -1.16 -3.66 8.89
N GLY A 28 -0.01 -3.41 8.23
CA GLY A 28 0.83 -2.25 8.44
C GLY A 28 2.19 -2.60 9.04
N ARG A 29 3.07 -1.61 9.18
CA ARG A 29 4.40 -1.75 9.78
C ARG A 29 4.55 -0.81 10.98
N PRO A 30 5.31 -1.19 12.03
CA PRO A 30 5.64 -0.28 13.14
C PRO A 30 6.24 1.03 12.64
N LEU A 31 5.84 2.14 13.25
CA LEU A 31 6.25 3.49 12.82
C LEU A 31 7.52 3.96 13.55
N PRO A 32 8.53 4.49 12.86
CA PRO A 32 9.60 5.26 13.48
C PRO A 32 9.12 6.66 13.83
N PHE A 33 9.82 7.36 14.73
CA PHE A 33 9.54 8.76 15.06
C PHE A 33 10.86 9.53 15.17
N PHE A 34 10.84 10.77 14.70
CA PHE A 34 11.98 11.68 14.66
C PHE A 34 11.55 13.07 15.14
N LEU A 35 12.51 13.94 15.44
CA LEU A 35 12.22 15.37 15.57
C LEU A 35 12.38 16.04 14.20
N ASP A 36 11.46 16.92 13.86
CA ASP A 36 11.41 17.67 12.60
C ASP A 36 12.71 18.44 12.30
N ASP A 37 13.27 19.09 13.32
CA ASP A 37 14.50 19.89 13.26
C ASP A 37 15.77 19.09 13.64
N GLY A 38 15.64 17.79 13.91
CA GLY A 38 16.72 16.93 14.37
C GLY A 38 17.12 17.10 15.85
N GLY A 39 16.53 18.04 16.57
CA GLY A 39 16.75 18.25 18.00
C GLY A 39 18.06 18.96 18.37
N GLN A 40 18.48 18.76 19.62
CA GLN A 40 19.76 19.24 20.17
C GLN A 40 20.55 18.03 20.71
N PRO A 41 21.15 17.20 19.83
CA PRO A 41 21.83 15.96 20.20
C PRO A 41 23.08 16.17 21.05
N LEU A 42 23.49 15.09 21.72
CA LEU A 42 24.87 14.96 22.19
C LEU A 42 25.85 15.13 21.02
N PRO A 43 27.05 15.71 21.22
CA PRO A 43 28.06 15.78 20.19
C PRO A 43 28.28 14.40 19.55
N THR A 44 28.34 14.34 18.22
CA THR A 44 28.51 13.12 17.39
C THR A 44 27.31 12.16 17.26
N TYR A 45 26.15 12.41 17.89
CA TYR A 45 25.04 11.44 17.94
C TYR A 45 24.04 11.49 16.77
N GLY A 46 24.06 12.52 15.92
CA GLY A 46 23.12 12.67 14.80
C GLY A 46 21.70 13.06 15.22
N ALA A 47 20.70 12.88 14.35
CA ALA A 47 19.32 13.30 14.61
C ALA A 47 18.70 12.58 15.83
N GLN A 48 18.05 13.35 16.70
CA GLN A 48 17.41 12.83 17.91
C GLN A 48 16.05 12.18 17.62
N ARG A 49 15.70 11.22 18.48
CA ARG A 49 14.34 10.70 18.61
C ARG A 49 13.59 11.46 19.70
N PRO A 50 12.26 11.52 19.65
CA PRO A 50 11.46 12.09 20.73
C PRO A 50 11.50 11.22 21.99
N ASN A 51 11.01 11.79 23.10
CA ASN A 51 10.53 11.05 24.24
C ASN A 51 9.09 10.60 24.00
N ILE A 52 8.78 9.37 24.40
CA ILE A 52 7.44 8.80 24.48
C ILE A 52 7.11 8.70 25.97
N VAL A 53 6.19 9.55 26.43
CA VAL A 53 5.81 9.69 27.86
C VAL A 53 4.53 8.95 28.23
N GLY A 54 3.89 8.30 27.25
CA GLY A 54 2.68 7.49 27.39
C GLY A 54 2.64 6.40 26.33
N THR A 55 1.54 5.66 26.19
CA THR A 55 1.39 4.66 25.14
C THR A 55 0.78 5.30 23.89
N PRO A 56 1.52 5.39 22.76
CA PRO A 56 0.92 5.88 21.52
C PRO A 56 -0.21 4.97 21.08
N LYS A 57 -1.33 5.58 20.67
CA LYS A 57 -2.53 4.89 20.17
C LYS A 57 -2.95 5.50 18.84
N ARG A 58 -3.41 4.64 17.94
CA ARG A 58 -3.97 5.06 16.65
C ARG A 58 -5.40 5.57 16.85
N ASN A 59 -5.74 6.67 16.18
CA ASN A 59 -7.11 7.14 16.06
C ASN A 59 -7.89 6.25 15.07
N HIS A 60 -9.06 5.80 15.48
CA HIS A 60 -9.98 5.00 14.66
C HIS A 60 -11.26 5.77 14.30
N GLY A 61 -11.33 7.07 14.61
CA GLY A 61 -12.39 7.98 14.21
C GLY A 61 -12.42 8.24 12.71
N SER A 62 -13.42 8.99 12.23
CA SER A 62 -13.60 9.31 10.81
C SER A 62 -12.54 10.27 10.26
N ASP A 63 -11.86 11.00 11.13
CA ASP A 63 -10.83 12.00 10.84
C ASP A 63 -9.40 11.44 10.92
N TRP A 64 -9.25 10.12 11.02
CA TRP A 64 -7.96 9.44 11.24
C TRP A 64 -6.89 9.74 10.18
N VAL A 65 -7.26 10.22 9.00
CA VAL A 65 -6.33 10.64 7.94
C VAL A 65 -5.62 11.93 8.33
N ASP A 66 -6.32 12.86 8.98
CA ASP A 66 -5.78 14.14 9.41
C ASP A 66 -5.27 14.09 10.86
N ASN A 67 -5.82 13.18 11.67
CA ASN A 67 -5.46 13.00 13.09
C ASN A 67 -5.13 11.53 13.37
N TYR A 68 -3.98 11.02 12.94
CA TYR A 68 -3.67 9.59 13.01
C TYR A 68 -3.41 9.06 14.42
N PHE A 69 -2.90 9.90 15.32
CA PHE A 69 -2.65 9.55 16.72
C PHE A 69 -3.74 10.15 17.61
N VAL A 70 -4.15 9.41 18.64
CA VAL A 70 -5.19 9.87 19.58
C VAL A 70 -4.73 11.09 20.40
N ASP A 71 -3.44 11.13 20.75
CA ASP A 71 -2.84 12.20 21.53
C ASP A 71 -1.40 12.42 21.08
N ASN A 72 -1.16 13.59 20.48
CA ASN A 72 0.17 13.99 20.02
C ASN A 72 1.10 14.36 21.19
N ASN A 73 0.56 14.72 22.36
CA ASN A 73 1.36 15.08 23.54
C ASN A 73 2.12 13.89 24.14
N VAL A 74 1.81 12.66 23.73
CA VAL A 74 2.61 11.48 24.09
C VAL A 74 4.03 11.58 23.54
N PHE A 75 4.22 12.31 22.44
CA PHE A 75 5.51 12.54 21.81
C PHE A 75 6.06 13.89 22.24
N GLN A 76 7.18 13.88 22.95
CA GLN A 76 7.75 15.07 23.56
C GLN A 76 9.18 15.28 23.10
N ARG A 77 9.58 16.53 22.94
CA ARG A 77 10.98 16.88 22.66
C ARG A 77 11.84 16.54 23.89
N PRO A 78 12.96 15.82 23.74
CA PRO A 78 13.91 15.62 24.83
C PRO A 78 14.56 16.92 25.26
N ALA A 79 15.08 16.96 26.49
CA ALA A 79 15.89 18.09 26.94
C ALA A 79 17.14 18.25 26.05
N PRO A 80 17.67 19.49 25.91
CA PRO A 80 18.91 19.72 25.16
C PRO A 80 20.04 18.82 25.67
N PHE A 81 20.80 18.24 24.73
CA PHE A 81 21.91 17.33 25.02
C PHE A 81 21.52 16.03 25.74
N ALA A 82 20.23 15.65 25.73
CA ALA A 82 19.75 14.37 26.24
C ALA A 82 19.34 13.42 25.10
N LEU A 83 19.36 12.11 25.34
CA LEU A 83 18.84 11.14 24.38
C LEU A 83 17.34 10.95 24.58
N GLY A 84 16.58 10.91 23.48
CA GLY A 84 15.18 10.51 23.52
C GLY A 84 15.02 9.03 23.85
N ASN A 85 13.92 8.68 24.52
CA ASN A 85 13.64 7.31 24.91
C ASN A 85 12.85 6.50 23.86
N ALA A 86 12.42 7.10 22.74
CA ALA A 86 11.64 6.39 21.75
C ALA A 86 12.48 5.28 21.09
N PRO A 87 11.93 4.06 20.96
CA PRO A 87 12.61 2.97 20.25
C PRO A 87 12.77 3.31 18.77
N ARG A 88 13.56 2.52 18.04
CA ARG A 88 13.75 2.68 16.59
C ARG A 88 12.40 2.70 15.84
N THR A 89 11.46 1.87 16.29
CA THR A 89 10.09 1.79 15.80
C THR A 89 9.14 1.46 16.95
N VAL A 90 7.95 2.05 16.95
CA VAL A 90 6.91 1.83 17.97
C VAL A 90 5.92 0.80 17.43
N GLY A 91 5.77 -0.32 18.13
CA GLY A 91 4.85 -1.40 17.72
C GLY A 91 3.37 -1.13 18.03
N SER A 92 3.07 -0.26 19.00
CA SER A 92 1.69 0.06 19.43
C SER A 92 0.92 0.89 18.40
N VAL A 93 1.63 1.58 17.50
CA VAL A 93 1.07 2.31 16.37
C VAL A 93 1.77 1.86 15.09
N ARG A 94 0.99 1.43 14.12
CA ARG A 94 1.48 0.91 12.84
C ARG A 94 0.95 1.78 11.72
N SER A 95 1.59 1.72 10.55
CA SER A 95 1.01 2.30 9.34
C SER A 95 -0.39 1.73 9.08
N PRO A 96 -1.24 2.40 8.28
CA PRO A 96 -2.50 1.82 7.86
C PRO A 96 -2.31 0.45 7.23
N TRP A 97 -3.32 -0.40 7.38
CA TRP A 97 -3.38 -1.66 6.66
C TRP A 97 -3.43 -1.40 5.15
N SER A 98 -2.94 -2.35 4.36
CA SER A 98 -3.00 -2.28 2.91
C SER A 98 -3.68 -3.51 2.33
N PHE A 99 -4.44 -3.28 1.28
CA PHE A 99 -5.07 -4.31 0.47
C PHE A 99 -5.01 -3.94 -1.00
N THR A 100 -4.48 -4.87 -1.79
CA THR A 100 -4.49 -4.76 -3.25
C THR A 100 -4.88 -6.07 -3.92
N ALA A 101 -5.42 -5.89 -5.12
CA ALA A 101 -5.97 -6.92 -5.97
C ALA A 101 -5.46 -6.68 -7.39
N ASP A 102 -4.52 -7.48 -7.87
CA ASP A 102 -4.04 -7.37 -9.24
C ASP A 102 -4.63 -8.54 -10.05
N LEU A 103 -5.42 -8.23 -11.06
CA LEU A 103 -6.17 -9.23 -11.82
C LEU A 103 -5.80 -9.16 -13.30
N SER A 104 -5.75 -10.31 -13.95
CA SER A 104 -5.66 -10.38 -15.42
C SER A 104 -6.61 -11.43 -15.96
N VAL A 105 -7.15 -11.14 -17.14
CA VAL A 105 -7.95 -12.07 -17.92
C VAL A 105 -7.48 -11.99 -19.36
N GLY A 106 -7.26 -13.14 -19.98
CA GLY A 106 -6.81 -13.22 -21.36
C GLY A 106 -7.50 -14.35 -22.09
N LYS A 107 -7.53 -14.24 -23.41
CA LYS A 107 -8.11 -15.24 -24.30
C LYS A 107 -7.22 -15.43 -25.51
N GLN A 108 -7.02 -16.68 -25.88
CA GLN A 108 -6.33 -17.07 -27.10
C GLN A 108 -7.33 -17.58 -28.12
N PHE A 109 -7.33 -16.97 -29.30
CA PHE A 109 -8.13 -17.33 -30.46
C PHE A 109 -7.23 -18.03 -31.47
N ARG A 110 -7.56 -19.27 -31.82
CA ARG A 110 -6.89 -19.96 -32.93
C ARG A 110 -7.52 -19.48 -34.25
N ILE A 111 -6.72 -18.91 -35.14
CA ILE A 111 -7.20 -18.41 -36.43
C ILE A 111 -7.15 -19.57 -37.44
N ARG A 112 -5.95 -20.05 -37.78
CA ARG A 112 -5.69 -21.22 -38.64
C ARG A 112 -4.31 -21.79 -38.30
N GLU A 113 -4.11 -23.09 -38.51
CA GLU A 113 -2.78 -23.73 -38.42
C GLU A 113 -2.01 -23.33 -37.14
N GLU A 114 -0.81 -22.76 -37.30
CA GLU A 114 0.10 -22.24 -36.26
C GLU A 114 -0.23 -20.77 -35.87
N MET A 115 -1.11 -20.10 -36.62
CA MET A 115 -1.50 -18.71 -36.40
C MET A 115 -2.54 -18.56 -35.28
N ASN A 116 -2.23 -17.72 -34.29
CA ASN A 116 -3.13 -17.45 -33.18
C ASN A 116 -3.04 -15.99 -32.69
N PHE A 117 -4.15 -15.51 -32.15
CA PHE A 117 -4.28 -14.17 -31.59
C PHE A 117 -4.56 -14.26 -30.10
N GLU A 118 -3.87 -13.47 -29.29
CA GLU A 118 -4.08 -13.37 -27.85
C GLU A 118 -4.54 -11.97 -27.51
N PHE A 119 -5.62 -11.89 -26.74
CA PHE A 119 -6.08 -10.66 -26.10
C PHE A 119 -5.91 -10.79 -24.59
N ARG A 120 -5.44 -9.74 -23.93
CA ARG A 120 -5.28 -9.69 -22.49
C ARG A 120 -5.73 -8.35 -21.93
N VAL A 121 -6.43 -8.41 -20.80
CA VAL A 121 -6.75 -7.27 -19.94
C VAL A 121 -6.08 -7.51 -18.61
N GLU A 122 -5.27 -6.56 -18.16
CA GLU A 122 -4.64 -6.57 -16.85
C GLU A 122 -5.10 -5.34 -16.07
N ALA A 123 -5.39 -5.50 -14.78
CA ALA A 123 -5.78 -4.43 -13.89
C ALA A 123 -4.96 -4.52 -12.61
N LYS A 124 -4.08 -3.53 -12.38
CA LYS A 124 -3.46 -3.32 -11.07
C LYS A 124 -4.42 -2.57 -10.17
N ASN A 125 -4.48 -2.94 -8.89
CA ASN A 125 -5.51 -2.43 -7.97
C ASN A 125 -6.92 -2.51 -8.60
N ALA A 126 -7.30 -3.68 -9.12
CA ALA A 126 -8.52 -3.92 -9.89
C ALA A 126 -9.81 -3.52 -9.16
N LEU A 127 -9.81 -3.61 -7.82
CA LEU A 127 -10.92 -3.18 -6.97
C LEU A 127 -10.91 -1.67 -6.66
N ASN A 128 -9.87 -0.96 -7.08
CA ASN A 128 -9.66 0.46 -6.83
C ASN A 128 -9.76 0.82 -5.34
N HIS A 129 -9.23 -0.06 -4.47
CA HIS A 129 -9.22 0.15 -3.03
C HIS A 129 -8.12 1.16 -2.67
N PRO A 130 -8.42 2.25 -1.94
CA PRO A 130 -7.40 3.20 -1.50
C PRO A 130 -6.41 2.55 -0.54
N VAL A 131 -5.12 2.68 -0.81
CA VAL A 131 -4.07 2.25 0.10
C VAL A 131 -3.32 3.48 0.58
N PHE A 132 -3.60 3.88 1.81
CA PHE A 132 -3.01 5.05 2.43
C PHE A 132 -1.51 4.84 2.73
N GLY A 133 -0.74 5.92 2.64
CA GLY A 133 0.65 5.97 3.04
C GLY A 133 0.83 5.89 4.56
N THR A 134 2.04 6.19 5.01
CA THR A 134 2.30 6.39 6.43
C THR A 134 1.88 7.80 6.87
N PRO A 135 1.48 7.98 8.13
CA PRO A 135 1.35 9.32 8.70
C PRO A 135 2.72 9.99 8.76
N ASP A 136 2.73 11.31 8.87
CA ASP A 136 3.91 12.05 9.28
C ASP A 136 4.28 11.67 10.71
N THR A 137 5.58 11.44 10.92
CA THR A 137 6.16 10.99 12.19
C THR A 137 7.26 11.92 12.70
N ASN A 138 7.40 13.09 12.08
CA ASN A 138 8.31 14.15 12.50
C ASN A 138 7.65 14.97 13.60
N VAL A 139 8.01 14.71 14.85
CA VAL A 139 7.47 15.39 16.01
C VAL A 139 7.98 16.83 16.01
N GLY A 140 7.06 17.79 15.97
CA GLY A 140 7.37 19.23 16.04
C GLY A 140 6.92 20.02 14.82
N ASP A 141 6.59 19.36 13.71
CA ASP A 141 6.03 20.03 12.53
C ASP A 141 4.49 20.13 12.57
N ASP A 142 3.95 20.96 11.68
CA ASP A 142 2.52 21.23 11.57
C ASP A 142 1.73 20.05 10.96
N THR A 143 2.40 19.12 10.30
CA THR A 143 1.80 17.97 9.61
C THR A 143 1.86 16.69 10.42
N PHE A 144 2.43 16.72 11.63
CA PHE A 144 2.59 15.55 12.49
C PHE A 144 1.28 14.78 12.68
N GLY A 145 1.29 13.49 12.34
CA GLY A 145 0.11 12.64 12.44
C GLY A 145 -0.89 12.78 11.29
N THR A 146 -0.58 13.53 10.23
CA THR A 146 -1.40 13.59 9.00
C THR A 146 -0.90 12.60 7.95
N ILE A 147 -1.79 12.05 7.13
CA ILE A 147 -1.45 11.23 5.96
C ILE A 147 -1.69 12.03 4.68
N GLY A 148 -0.62 12.52 4.06
CA GLY A 148 -0.69 13.34 2.86
C GLY A 148 -0.73 12.59 1.51
N TYR A 149 -0.63 11.25 1.50
CA TYR A 149 -0.49 10.49 0.26
C TYR A 149 -1.02 9.05 0.33
N THR A 150 -1.24 8.45 -0.83
CA THR A 150 -1.52 7.01 -1.00
C THR A 150 -0.25 6.26 -1.41
N ALA A 151 0.02 5.12 -0.78
CA ALA A 151 1.19 4.29 -1.10
C ALA A 151 1.04 3.53 -2.42
N ILE A 152 -0.19 3.33 -2.90
CA ILE A 152 -0.49 2.64 -4.16
C ILE A 152 -1.46 3.51 -4.96
N GLY A 153 -1.17 3.63 -6.24
CA GLY A 153 -1.96 4.45 -7.17
C GLY A 153 -3.39 3.92 -7.38
N PRO A 154 -4.21 4.72 -8.08
CA PRO A 154 -5.53 4.28 -8.50
C PRO A 154 -5.42 3.07 -9.44
N ARG A 155 -6.57 2.44 -9.70
CA ARG A 155 -6.66 1.33 -10.64
C ARG A 155 -6.05 1.69 -12.00
N GLU A 156 -5.13 0.86 -12.46
CA GLU A 156 -4.49 0.97 -13.77
C GLU A 156 -4.88 -0.24 -14.61
N VAL A 157 -5.47 -0.01 -15.79
CA VAL A 157 -5.88 -1.07 -16.71
C VAL A 157 -4.99 -1.03 -17.96
N GLN A 158 -4.43 -2.18 -18.31
CA GLN A 158 -3.61 -2.36 -19.50
C GLN A 158 -4.26 -3.39 -20.43
N LEU A 159 -4.20 -3.09 -21.74
CA LEU A 159 -4.68 -3.97 -22.79
C LEU A 159 -3.49 -4.50 -23.58
N GLY A 160 -3.42 -5.81 -23.75
CA GLY A 160 -2.40 -6.50 -24.52
C GLY A 160 -3.02 -7.24 -25.70
N PHE A 161 -2.39 -7.12 -26.86
CA PHE A 161 -2.74 -7.88 -28.05
C PHE A 161 -1.47 -8.51 -28.61
N LYS A 162 -1.52 -9.79 -28.95
CA LYS A 162 -0.39 -10.50 -29.55
C LYS A 162 -0.88 -11.35 -30.70
N PHE A 163 -0.14 -11.34 -31.79
CA PHE A 163 -0.39 -12.18 -32.94
C PHE A 163 0.85 -13.05 -33.17
N ASN A 164 0.64 -14.36 -33.18
CA ASN A 164 1.67 -15.35 -33.45
C ASN A 164 1.39 -15.96 -34.85
N PHE A 165 2.43 -16.13 -35.66
CA PHE A 165 2.37 -16.66 -37.03
C PHE A 165 3.56 -17.57 -37.30
#